data_AF-A0A7Y9B1B1-F1
#
_entry.id   AF-A0A7Y9B1B1-F1
#
_cell.length_a   1.000
_cell.length_b   1.000
_cell.length_c   1.000
_cell.angle_alpha   90.00
_cell.angle_beta   90.00
_cell.angle_gamma   90.00
#
_symmetry.space_group_name_H-M   'P 1'
#
loop_
_entity.id
_entity.type
_entity.pdbx_description
1 polymer ?
#
loop_
_entity_poly.entity_id
_entity_poly.type
_entity_poly.pdbx_seq_one_letter_code
_entity_poly.pdbx_strand_id
1 'polypeptide(L)' 'MEKTSFWRTKAGALTIGFVVAMVSFMVILIGIKMKSEMLENCGLVLVIVAVLISPIKVFILDRKGK' A
#
# COMPACT_ATOMS: atom_id res chain seq x y z
N MET A 1 -16.43 10.68 23.08
CA MET A 1 -16.30 10.09 21.72
C MET A 1 -14.92 9.46 21.64
N GLU A 2 -14.84 8.13 21.70
CA GLU A 2 -13.58 7.42 21.52
C GLU A 2 -13.03 7.74 20.13
N LYS A 3 -11.83 8.32 20.07
CA LYS A 3 -11.13 8.62 18.82
C LYS A 3 -10.68 7.29 18.20
N THR A 4 -11.55 6.61 17.47
CA THR A 4 -11.13 5.49 16.63
C THR A 4 -10.19 6.07 15.57
N SER A 5 -8.90 5.85 15.78
CA SER A 5 -7.85 6.32 14.87
C SER A 5 -8.18 5.90 13.43
N PHE A 6 -8.10 6.83 12.47
CA PHE A 6 -8.41 6.60 11.05
C PHE A 6 -7.76 5.30 10.51
N TRP A 7 -6.59 4.98 11.05
CA TRP A 7 -5.79 3.78 10.85
C TRP A 7 -6.51 2.45 11.20
N ARG A 8 -7.40 2.41 12.18
CA ARG A 8 -8.19 1.22 12.56
C ARG A 8 -9.39 0.98 11.65
N THR A 9 -9.84 1.96 10.87
CA THR A 9 -11.01 1.81 9.99
C THR A 9 -10.66 1.09 8.68
N LYS A 10 -11.61 0.35 8.09
CA LYS A 10 -11.42 -0.30 6.78
C LYS A 10 -11.10 0.72 5.69
N ALA A 11 -11.84 1.82 5.66
CA ALA A 11 -11.63 2.92 4.72
C ALA A 11 -10.22 3.52 4.84
N GLY A 12 -9.75 3.83 6.05
CA GLY A 12 -8.45 4.48 6.24
C GLY A 12 -7.26 3.63 5.82
N ALA A 13 -7.31 2.31 5.99
CA ALA A 13 -6.23 1.45 5.47
C ALA A 13 -6.25 1.27 3.96
N LEU A 14 -7.44 1.28 3.34
CA LEU A 14 -7.52 1.28 1.88
C LEU A 14 -6.90 2.58 1.33
N THR A 15 -7.19 3.72 1.96
CA THR A 15 -6.58 5.02 1.61
C THR A 15 -5.05 4.98 1.75
N ILE A 16 -4.53 4.40 2.83
CA ILE A 16 -3.08 4.26 3.01
C ILE A 16 -2.48 3.36 1.92
N GLY A 17 -3.09 2.21 1.62
CA GLY A 17 -2.65 1.33 0.53
C GLY A 17 -2.62 2.05 -0.82
N PHE A 18 -3.62 2.90 -1.08
CA PHE A 18 -3.68 3.73 -2.29
C PHE A 18 -2.55 4.76 -2.35
N VAL A 19 -2.30 5.49 -1.25
CA VAL A 19 -1.20 6.47 -1.19
C VAL A 19 0.16 5.78 -1.39
N VAL A 20 0.38 4.62 -0.77
CA VAL A 20 1.60 3.84 -0.95
C VAL A 20 1.74 3.43 -2.42
N ALA A 21 0.67 2.95 -3.06
CA ALA A 21 0.70 2.60 -4.48
C ALA A 21 1.06 3.81 -5.38
N MET A 22 0.54 5.01 -5.08
CA MET A 22 0.90 6.23 -5.81
C MET A 22 2.40 6.54 -5.72
N VAL A 23 2.98 6.42 -4.51
CA VAL A 23 4.43 6.62 -4.31
C VAL A 23 5.22 5.57 -5.08
N SER A 24 4.78 4.31 -5.07
CA SER A 24 5.42 3.23 -5.83
C SER A 24 5.46 3.53 -7.32
N PHE A 25 4.36 4.03 -7.90
CA PHE A 25 4.33 4.44 -9.31
C PHE A 25 5.28 5.60 -9.60
N MET A 26 5.44 6.56 -8.69
CA MET A 26 6.44 7.63 -8.84
C MET A 26 7.87 7.08 -8.87
N VAL A 27 8.18 6.10 -8.02
CA VAL A 27 9.49 5.43 -8.01
C VAL A 27 9.74 4.69 -9.33
N ILE A 28 8.73 3.99 -9.86
CA ILE A 28 8.83 3.32 -11.17
C ILE A 28 9.11 4.34 -12.28
N LEU A 29 8.37 5.45 -12.33
CA LEU A 29 8.56 6.50 -13.34
C LEU A 29 9.96 7.12 -13.27
N ILE A 30 10.50 7.33 -12.07
CA ILE A 30 11.87 7.79 -11.87
C ILE A 30 12.87 6.73 -12.36
N GLY A 31 12.64 5.45 -12.04
CA GLY A 31 13.45 4.33 -12.52
C GLY A 31 13.55 4.28 -14.04
N ILE A 32 12.40 4.40 -14.72
CA ILE A 32 12.31 4.46 -16.18
C ILE A 32 13.10 5.65 -16.73
N LYS A 33 12.91 6.85 -16.14
CA LYS A 33 13.62 8.05 -16.57
C LYS A 33 15.15 7.90 -16.41
N MET A 34 15.59 7.21 -15.37
CA MET A 34 17.00 6.98 -15.08
C MET A 34 17.59 5.74 -15.77
N LYS A 35 16.78 4.96 -16.51
CA LYS A 35 17.14 3.64 -17.05
C LYS A 35 17.73 2.70 -15.99
N SER A 36 17.20 2.76 -14.77
CA SER A 36 17.65 1.98 -13.64
C SER A 36 16.67 0.86 -13.34
N GLU A 37 16.99 -0.35 -13.82
CA GLU A 37 16.19 -1.56 -13.59
C GLU A 37 16.00 -1.84 -12.09
N MET A 38 16.98 -1.48 -11.26
CA MET A 38 16.90 -1.64 -9.81
C MET A 38 15.80 -0.76 -9.20
N LEU A 39 15.67 0.51 -9.64
CA LEU A 39 14.63 1.41 -9.14
C LEU A 39 13.25 1.00 -9.63
N GLU A 40 13.14 0.57 -10.88
CA GLU A 40 11.90 0.05 -11.45
C GLU A 40 11.41 -1.17 -10.65
N ASN A 41 12.28 -2.17 -10.45
CA ASN A 41 11.96 -3.37 -9.68
C ASN A 41 11.60 -3.05 -8.23
N CYS A 42 12.27 -2.09 -7.61
CA CYS A 42 11.95 -1.64 -6.25
C CYS A 42 10.54 -1.02 -6.19
N GLY A 43 10.20 -0.15 -7.13
CA GLY A 43 8.86 0.40 -7.25
C GLY A 43 7.79 -0.67 -7.50
N LEU A 44 8.11 -1.70 -8.29
CA LEU A 44 7.23 -2.85 -8.56
C LEU A 44 6.95 -3.67 -7.29
N VAL A 45 7.99 -3.97 -6.49
CA VAL A 45 7.83 -4.64 -5.18
C VAL A 45 6.95 -3.80 -4.25
N LEU A 46 7.14 -2.49 -4.21
CA LEU A 46 6.32 -1.59 -3.41
C LEU A 46 4.85 -1.58 -3.85
N VAL A 47 4.54 -1.68 -5.15
CA VAL A 47 3.16 -1.84 -5.64
C VAL A 47 2.56 -3.16 -5.15
N ILE A 48 3.30 -4.27 -5.25
CA ILE A 48 2.83 -5.59 -4.79
C ILE A 48 2.48 -5.54 -3.31
N VAL A 49 3.37 -4.98 -2.49
CA VAL A 49 3.12 -4.81 -1.04
C VAL A 49 1.89 -3.94 -0.81
N ALA A 50 1.73 -2.82 -1.52
CA ALA A 50 0.58 -1.94 -1.39
C ALA A 50 -0.75 -2.64 -1.72
N VAL A 51 -0.78 -3.43 -2.80
CA VAL A 51 -1.96 -4.20 -3.20
C VAL A 51 -2.30 -5.26 -2.16
N LEU A 52 -1.31 -5.88 -1.52
CA LEU A 52 -1.49 -6.91 -0.49
C LEU A 52 -2.01 -6.35 0.85
N ILE A 53 -1.84 -5.05 1.14
CA ILE A 53 -2.39 -4.41 2.35
C ILE A 53 -3.92 -4.59 2.44
N SER A 54 -4.62 -4.50 1.30
CA SER A 54 -6.07 -4.65 1.22
C SER A 54 -6.56 -6.05 1.64
N PRO A 55 -6.13 -7.15 0.98
CA PRO A 55 -6.55 -8.49 1.37
C PRO A 55 -6.03 -8.91 2.74
N ILE A 56 -4.82 -8.52 3.16
CA ILE A 56 -4.31 -8.85 4.50
C ILE A 56 -5.22 -8.24 5.57
N LYS A 57 -5.62 -6.97 5.42
CA LYS A 57 -6.50 -6.34 6.41
C LYS A 57 -7.90 -6.95 6.40
N VAL A 58 -8.47 -7.21 5.23
CA VAL A 58 -9.84 -7.72 5.11
C VAL A 58 -9.94 -9.21 5.49
N PHE A 59 -8.99 -10.04 5.09
CA PHE A 59 -9.08 -11.49 5.29
C PHE A 59 -8.37 -12.01 6.55
N ILE A 60 -7.31 -11.35 7.01
CA ILE A 60 -6.52 -11.82 8.17
C ILE A 60 -6.90 -11.08 9.45
N LEU A 61 -6.94 -9.74 9.42
CA LEU A 61 -7.18 -8.94 10.63
C LEU A 61 -8.67 -8.87 11.01
N ASP A 62 -9.57 -8.65 10.05
CA ASP A 62 -11.01 -8.55 10.33
C ASP A 62 -11.63 -9.89 10.76
N ARG A 63 -11.04 -11.02 10.35
CA ARG A 63 -11.49 -12.36 10.70
C ARG A 63 -11.11 -12.77 12.13
N LYS A 64 -10.06 -12.18 12.70
CA LYS A 64 -9.60 -12.49 14.08
C LYS A 64 -10.40 -11.74 15.15
N GLY A 65 -11.28 -10.81 14.75
CA GLY A 65 -12.13 -10.01 15.64
C GLY A 65 -13.59 -10.45 15.72
N LYS A 66 -13.97 -11.56 15.08
CA LYS A 66 -15.27 -12.23 15.28
C LYS A 66 -15.08 -13.51 16.09
#